data_AF-A0A1F9RCP4-F1
#
_entry.id   AF-A0A1F9RCP4-F1
#
_cell.length_a   1.000
_cell.length_b   1.000
_cell.length_c   1.000
_cell.angle_alpha   90.00
_cell.angle_beta   90.00
_cell.angle_gamma   90.00
#
_symmetry.space_group_name_H-M   'P 1'
#
loop_
_entity.id
_entity.type
_entity.pdbx_description
1 polymer ?
#
loop_
_entity_poly.entity_id
_entity_poly.type
_entity_poly.pdbx_seq_one_letter_code
_entity_poly.pdbx_strand_id
1 'polypeptide(L)'
;MNRKLKLAALALLLCAPAAALDCPRGQETAEDCPWAGAARLLNEKAARNEPLEPVFAAQLPGLLRQLDADRSSPALQLWGESINFDELAKGEIVHPGILTFISARLGAAKPRGRIIHAGLEHTYGYLFSLLQTKFGFKRARWVRPDIEDGLGLPRGSAGPAPAEGTLLANITCLAGGIALKDDPAASALLARMVPYCSGPVRAFAARPLKRGRLTEEVLLPGGRKVVLRTDFAPFRAVSGGNTHLLVYSVYDSVLGRAYLVTAFPVGKGFVDNALAPSGLGAGKPVQTRYNAHVEGLTGAGKFKGSRALAVIEQ
;
A
#
# COMPACT_ATOMS: atom_id res chain seq x y z
N MET A 1 64.99 -7.10 28.62
CA MET A 1 65.02 -7.67 27.26
C MET A 1 63.75 -8.49 27.02
N ASN A 2 62.96 -8.11 26.00
CA ASN A 2 62.01 -8.90 25.18
C ASN A 2 61.11 -9.97 25.83
N ARG A 3 59.80 -10.10 25.55
CA ARG A 3 59.00 -9.71 24.39
C ARG A 3 57.51 -9.81 24.77
N LYS A 4 56.74 -8.83 24.32
CA LYS A 4 55.27 -8.82 24.23
C LYS A 4 54.81 -9.98 23.34
N LEU A 5 53.66 -10.59 23.61
CA LEU A 5 52.71 -10.96 22.54
C LEU A 5 51.29 -11.03 23.12
N LYS A 6 50.52 -9.96 22.89
CA LYS A 6 49.08 -9.90 23.09
C LYS A 6 48.42 -10.61 21.91
N LEU A 7 47.67 -11.68 22.16
CA LEU A 7 46.74 -12.24 21.18
C LEU A 7 45.45 -11.40 21.24
N ALA A 8 45.42 -10.35 20.42
CA ALA A 8 44.17 -9.72 20.02
C ALA A 8 43.60 -10.57 18.87
N ALA A 9 42.61 -11.42 19.17
CA ALA A 9 41.81 -12.08 18.16
C ALA A 9 40.95 -11.02 17.47
N LEU A 10 41.49 -10.45 16.39
CA LEU A 10 40.78 -9.57 15.49
C LEU A 10 39.81 -10.44 14.68
N ALA A 11 38.58 -10.61 15.17
CA ALA A 11 37.49 -11.19 14.43
C ALA A 11 37.09 -10.22 13.30
N LEU A 12 37.84 -10.25 12.19
CA LEU A 12 37.42 -9.74 10.90
C LEU A 12 36.27 -10.63 10.42
N LEU A 13 35.06 -10.33 10.88
CA LEU A 13 33.83 -10.67 10.18
C LEU A 13 33.88 -9.96 8.83
N LEU A 14 34.48 -10.62 7.85
CA LEU A 14 34.36 -10.26 6.44
C LEU A 14 32.88 -10.38 6.10
N CYS A 15 32.15 -9.26 6.18
CA CYS A 15 30.86 -9.14 5.51
C CYS A 15 31.13 -9.39 4.03
N ALA A 16 30.83 -10.59 3.55
CA ALA A 16 30.81 -10.87 2.13
C ALA A 16 29.94 -9.78 1.48
N PRO A 17 30.44 -9.04 0.48
CA PRO A 17 29.65 -8.02 -0.17
C PRO A 17 28.37 -8.68 -0.67
N ALA A 18 27.23 -8.10 -0.31
CA ALA A 18 25.94 -8.55 -0.81
C ALA A 18 26.04 -8.64 -2.34
N ALA A 19 25.82 -9.83 -2.89
CA ALA A 19 25.92 -10.02 -4.33
C ALA A 19 25.00 -9.01 -5.02
N ALA A 20 25.54 -8.33 -6.03
CA ALA A 20 24.79 -7.33 -6.78
C ALA A 20 23.51 -7.97 -7.32
N LEU A 21 22.38 -7.36 -7.01
CA LEU A 21 21.09 -7.84 -7.50
C LEU A 21 21.01 -7.55 -8.99
N ASP A 22 20.68 -8.57 -9.78
CA ASP A 22 20.46 -8.39 -11.21
C ASP A 22 19.19 -7.53 -11.44
N CYS A 23 19.40 -6.24 -11.69
CA CYS A 23 18.38 -5.20 -11.87
C CYS A 23 19.02 -3.96 -12.52
N PRO A 24 18.37 -3.31 -13.51
CA PRO A 24 17.04 -3.60 -14.06
C PRO A 24 17.06 -4.70 -15.13
N ARG A 25 15.90 -5.33 -15.39
CA ARG A 25 15.66 -6.27 -16.50
C ARG A 25 14.40 -5.91 -17.30
N GLY A 26 14.45 -6.12 -18.63
CA GLY A 26 13.27 -5.99 -19.49
C GLY A 26 12.69 -4.58 -19.50
N GLN A 27 11.48 -4.41 -18.96
CA GLN A 27 10.78 -3.11 -18.87
C GLN A 27 10.98 -2.40 -17.53
N GLU A 28 11.88 -2.91 -16.68
CA GLU A 28 12.27 -2.26 -15.43
C GLU A 28 13.12 -1.02 -15.71
N THR A 29 12.98 -0.05 -14.81
CA THR A 29 13.71 1.22 -14.77
C THR A 29 14.67 1.26 -13.59
N ALA A 30 15.51 2.29 -13.49
CA ALA A 30 16.45 2.41 -12.37
C ALA A 30 15.73 2.49 -11.01
N GLU A 31 14.56 3.12 -10.99
CA GLU A 31 13.68 3.27 -9.83
C GLU A 31 13.13 1.92 -9.34
N ASP A 32 13.01 0.93 -10.22
CA ASP A 32 12.56 -0.42 -9.84
C ASP A 32 13.64 -1.17 -9.04
N CYS A 33 14.88 -0.68 -9.01
CA CYS A 33 16.00 -1.26 -8.26
C CYS A 33 16.16 -0.59 -6.88
N PRO A 34 16.52 -1.34 -5.82
CA PRO A 34 16.89 -2.77 -5.81
C PRO A 34 15.69 -3.74 -5.75
N TRP A 35 14.47 -3.22 -5.71
CA TRP A 35 13.27 -3.98 -5.38
C TRP A 35 12.99 -5.14 -6.33
N ALA A 36 13.23 -4.98 -7.64
CA ALA A 36 12.96 -6.03 -8.62
C ALA A 36 13.96 -7.19 -8.53
N GLY A 37 15.23 -6.87 -8.34
CA GLY A 37 16.26 -7.88 -8.10
C GLY A 37 16.01 -8.62 -6.78
N ALA A 38 15.66 -7.91 -5.71
CA ALA A 38 15.35 -8.52 -4.43
C ALA A 38 14.09 -9.40 -4.51
N ALA A 39 13.06 -8.97 -5.25
CA ALA A 39 11.85 -9.76 -5.48
C ALA A 39 12.14 -11.10 -6.16
N ARG A 40 13.03 -11.11 -7.17
CA ARG A 40 13.46 -12.35 -7.84
C ARG A 40 14.13 -13.32 -6.87
N LEU A 41 15.08 -12.82 -6.08
CA LEU A 41 15.79 -13.62 -5.10
C LEU A 41 14.84 -14.16 -4.01
N LEU A 42 13.93 -13.32 -3.50
CA LEU A 42 12.92 -13.72 -2.53
C LEU A 42 11.95 -14.75 -3.11
N ASN A 43 11.49 -14.60 -4.35
CA ASN A 43 10.64 -15.58 -5.02
C ASN A 43 11.35 -16.93 -5.17
N GLU A 44 12.60 -16.95 -5.61
CA GLU A 44 13.39 -18.18 -5.75
C GLU A 44 13.52 -18.91 -4.40
N LYS A 45 13.88 -18.19 -3.34
CA LYS A 45 14.00 -18.74 -1.99
C LYS A 45 12.65 -19.23 -1.46
N ALA A 46 11.59 -18.45 -1.64
CA ALA A 46 10.25 -18.82 -1.19
C ALA A 46 9.71 -20.05 -1.93
N ALA A 47 9.98 -20.19 -3.23
CA ALA A 47 9.60 -21.37 -4.00
C ALA A 47 10.30 -22.66 -3.52
N ARG A 48 11.49 -22.53 -2.94
CA ARG A 48 12.24 -23.63 -2.32
C ARG A 48 11.99 -23.78 -0.81
N ASN A 49 11.03 -23.03 -0.26
CA ASN A 49 10.75 -22.97 1.19
C ASN A 49 11.98 -22.63 2.05
N GLU A 50 12.91 -21.84 1.50
CA GLU A 50 14.09 -21.37 2.24
C GLU A 50 13.76 -20.14 3.10
N PRO A 51 14.50 -19.90 4.19
CA PRO A 51 14.35 -18.71 5.01
C PRO A 51 14.54 -17.42 4.20
N LEU A 52 13.59 -16.47 4.34
CA LEU A 52 13.64 -15.17 3.66
C LEU A 52 14.38 -14.09 4.47
N GLU A 53 14.44 -14.23 5.81
CA GLU A 53 15.11 -13.26 6.71
C GLU A 53 16.55 -12.93 6.26
N PRO A 54 17.41 -13.89 5.86
CA PRO A 54 18.76 -13.57 5.42
C PRO A 54 18.80 -12.66 4.18
N VAL A 55 17.84 -12.80 3.28
CA VAL A 55 17.74 -11.93 2.08
C VAL A 55 17.32 -10.52 2.49
N PHE A 56 16.31 -10.38 3.36
CA PHE A 56 15.90 -9.07 3.88
C PHE A 56 17.04 -8.39 4.64
N ALA A 57 17.73 -9.11 5.52
CA ALA A 57 18.82 -8.56 6.32
C ALA A 57 20.01 -8.10 5.46
N ALA A 58 20.38 -8.87 4.42
CA ALA A 58 21.52 -8.54 3.58
C ALA A 58 21.19 -7.46 2.53
N GLN A 59 20.01 -7.52 1.91
CA GLN A 59 19.68 -6.70 0.73
C GLN A 59 18.77 -5.52 1.06
N LEU A 60 17.94 -5.62 2.10
CA LEU A 60 16.89 -4.66 2.43
C LEU A 60 16.84 -4.32 3.93
N PRO A 61 17.98 -4.06 4.60
CA PRO A 61 18.00 -3.88 6.06
C PRO A 61 17.13 -2.70 6.53
N GLY A 62 17.00 -1.66 5.70
CA GLY A 62 16.10 -0.53 5.98
C GLY A 62 14.62 -0.93 5.98
N LEU A 63 14.21 -1.82 5.08
CA LEU A 63 12.84 -2.31 5.03
C LEU A 63 12.53 -3.22 6.21
N LEU A 64 13.48 -4.09 6.59
CA LEU A 64 13.33 -4.96 7.76
C LEU A 64 13.12 -4.15 9.05
N ARG A 65 13.86 -3.05 9.23
CA ARG A 65 13.64 -2.11 10.36
C ARG A 65 12.27 -1.44 10.32
N GLN A 66 11.76 -1.10 9.13
CA GLN A 66 10.42 -0.53 9.00
C GLN A 66 9.34 -1.55 9.41
N LEU A 67 9.45 -2.81 8.98
CA LEU A 67 8.54 -3.88 9.40
C LEU A 67 8.52 -4.04 10.93
N ASP A 68 9.69 -3.93 11.57
CA ASP A 68 9.80 -4.02 13.02
C ASP A 68 9.17 -2.82 13.75
N ALA A 69 9.39 -1.61 13.24
CA ALA A 69 8.76 -0.41 13.77
C ALA A 69 7.23 -0.49 13.65
N ASP A 70 6.73 -0.93 12.49
CA ASP A 70 5.29 -0.98 12.21
C ASP A 70 4.53 -2.03 12.99
N ARG A 71 5.21 -3.10 13.45
CA ARG A 71 4.62 -4.10 14.36
C ARG A 71 4.01 -3.45 15.61
N SER A 72 4.59 -2.34 16.07
CA SER A 72 4.13 -1.59 17.24
C SER A 72 3.12 -0.48 16.92
N SER A 73 2.88 -0.21 15.64
CA SER A 73 1.99 0.86 15.18
C SER A 73 0.54 0.40 15.08
N PRO A 74 -0.45 1.31 15.24
CA PRO A 74 -1.85 0.98 14.97
C PRO A 74 -2.18 0.91 13.47
N ALA A 75 -1.19 1.00 12.57
CA ALA A 75 -1.41 1.22 11.14
C ALA A 75 -2.33 0.17 10.54
N LEU A 76 -2.07 -1.12 10.82
CA LEU A 76 -2.83 -2.24 10.28
C LEU A 76 -4.33 -2.15 10.61
N GLN A 77 -4.72 -1.58 11.76
CA GLN A 77 -6.12 -1.47 12.16
C GLN A 77 -6.92 -0.53 11.24
N LEU A 78 -6.26 0.32 10.46
CA LEU A 78 -6.88 1.24 9.51
C LEU A 78 -7.05 0.65 8.13
N TRP A 79 -6.62 -0.59 7.89
CA TRP A 79 -6.73 -1.25 6.59
C TRP A 79 -7.63 -2.47 6.66
N GLY A 80 -8.25 -2.78 5.52
CA GLY A 80 -9.07 -3.98 5.33
C GLY A 80 -8.28 -5.13 4.73
N GLU A 81 -8.97 -5.90 3.89
CA GLU A 81 -8.42 -7.04 3.18
C GLU A 81 -8.31 -6.77 1.68
N SER A 82 -7.37 -7.46 1.04
CA SER A 82 -7.11 -7.45 -0.39
C SER A 82 -6.99 -8.87 -0.94
N ILE A 83 -7.02 -8.99 -2.26
CA ILE A 83 -6.83 -10.22 -3.02
C ILE A 83 -5.49 -10.15 -3.75
N ASN A 84 -4.59 -11.08 -3.42
CA ASN A 84 -3.30 -11.29 -4.09
C ASN A 84 -3.44 -11.99 -5.45
N PHE A 85 -4.21 -11.37 -6.34
CA PHE A 85 -4.39 -11.82 -7.72
C PHE A 85 -4.88 -10.64 -8.57
N ASP A 86 -4.20 -10.35 -9.68
CA ASP A 86 -4.65 -9.35 -10.64
C ASP A 86 -5.52 -10.01 -11.71
N GLU A 87 -6.80 -9.65 -11.77
CA GLU A 87 -7.75 -10.22 -12.72
C GLU A 87 -7.45 -9.86 -14.18
N LEU A 88 -6.82 -8.70 -14.44
CA LEU A 88 -6.51 -8.24 -15.80
C LEU A 88 -5.25 -8.92 -16.33
N ALA A 89 -4.23 -9.05 -15.48
CA ALA A 89 -3.00 -9.75 -15.81
C ALA A 89 -3.08 -11.27 -15.57
N LYS A 90 -4.17 -11.76 -14.96
CA LYS A 90 -4.44 -13.16 -14.62
C LYS A 90 -3.29 -13.81 -13.85
N GLY A 91 -2.72 -13.08 -12.90
CA GLY A 91 -1.50 -13.49 -12.22
C GLY A 91 -1.51 -13.17 -10.73
N GLU A 92 -0.76 -13.96 -9.98
CA GLU A 92 -0.43 -13.65 -8.60
C GLU A 92 0.40 -12.36 -8.52
N ILE A 93 0.05 -11.47 -7.59
CA ILE A 93 0.70 -10.15 -7.50
C ILE A 93 2.06 -10.29 -6.81
N VAL A 94 2.12 -11.03 -5.71
CA VAL A 94 3.32 -11.29 -4.91
C VAL A 94 3.34 -12.75 -4.45
N HIS A 95 4.51 -13.37 -4.41
CA HIS A 95 4.62 -14.76 -3.94
C HIS A 95 4.09 -14.93 -2.50
N PRO A 96 3.27 -15.96 -2.17
CA PRO A 96 2.60 -16.05 -0.88
C PRO A 96 3.57 -16.24 0.29
N GLY A 97 4.72 -16.87 0.05
CA GLY A 97 5.79 -16.99 1.04
C GLY A 97 6.35 -15.64 1.48
N ILE A 98 6.43 -14.66 0.58
CA ILE A 98 6.87 -13.29 0.90
C ILE A 98 5.82 -12.60 1.75
N LEU A 99 4.54 -12.68 1.37
CA LEU A 99 3.44 -12.08 2.12
C LEU A 99 3.26 -12.71 3.51
N THR A 100 3.49 -14.01 3.63
CA THR A 100 3.49 -14.73 4.91
C THR A 100 4.62 -14.24 5.81
N PHE A 101 5.82 -14.06 5.27
CA PHE A 101 6.95 -13.49 6.02
C PHE A 101 6.65 -12.07 6.51
N ILE A 102 6.18 -11.19 5.62
CA ILE A 102 5.83 -9.80 5.97
C ILE A 102 4.73 -9.78 7.03
N SER A 103 3.67 -10.57 6.86
CA SER A 103 2.57 -10.68 7.83
C SER A 103 3.07 -11.10 9.22
N ALA A 104 3.91 -12.13 9.28
CA ALA A 104 4.49 -12.61 10.54
C ALA A 104 5.34 -11.54 11.24
N ARG A 105 6.15 -10.79 10.48
CA ARG A 105 7.00 -9.72 11.03
C ARG A 105 6.18 -8.56 11.58
N LEU A 106 5.14 -8.14 10.85
CA LEU A 106 4.21 -7.09 11.26
C LEU A 106 3.25 -7.50 12.38
N GLY A 107 3.12 -8.79 12.68
CA GLY A 107 2.09 -9.28 13.60
C GLY A 107 0.68 -9.19 13.03
N ALA A 108 0.55 -9.18 11.70
CA ALA A 108 -0.74 -9.20 11.01
C ALA A 108 -1.37 -10.61 11.02
N ALA A 109 -2.65 -10.68 10.67
CA ALA A 109 -3.30 -11.97 10.42
C ALA A 109 -2.58 -12.73 9.28
N LYS A 110 -2.46 -14.05 9.44
CA LYS A 110 -1.88 -14.90 8.40
C LYS A 110 -2.73 -14.84 7.12
N PRO A 111 -2.11 -14.82 5.93
CA PRO A 111 -2.80 -14.99 4.65
C PRO A 111 -3.83 -16.13 4.64
N ARG A 112 -5.02 -15.89 4.09
CA ARG A 112 -6.09 -16.88 3.92
C ARG A 112 -6.31 -17.16 2.45
N GLY A 113 -5.58 -18.15 1.91
CA GLY A 113 -5.56 -18.39 0.46
C GLY A 113 -5.04 -17.16 -0.27
N ARG A 114 -5.87 -16.55 -1.12
CA ARG A 114 -5.54 -15.30 -1.82
C ARG A 114 -5.89 -14.03 -1.04
N ILE A 115 -6.57 -14.15 0.11
CA ILE A 115 -6.98 -13.00 0.91
C ILE A 115 -5.85 -12.61 1.84
N ILE A 116 -5.41 -11.36 1.74
CA ILE A 116 -4.27 -10.77 2.46
C ILE A 116 -4.73 -9.50 3.15
N HIS A 117 -4.00 -9.06 4.17
CA HIS A 117 -4.22 -7.75 4.76
C HIS A 117 -3.82 -6.62 3.77
N ALA A 118 -4.74 -5.73 3.45
CA ALA A 118 -4.55 -4.73 2.40
C ALA A 118 -3.35 -3.81 2.64
N GLY A 119 -3.18 -3.35 3.88
CA GLY A 119 -2.07 -2.45 4.23
C GLY A 119 -0.69 -3.07 3.96
N LEU A 120 -0.50 -4.37 4.20
CA LEU A 120 0.80 -5.01 3.99
C LEU A 120 1.03 -5.34 2.52
N GLU A 121 0.00 -5.79 1.81
CA GLU A 121 0.15 -6.15 0.40
C GLU A 121 0.37 -4.89 -0.43
N HIS A 122 -0.50 -3.89 -0.27
CA HIS A 122 -0.46 -2.68 -1.09
C HIS A 122 0.73 -1.79 -0.79
N THR A 123 1.40 -1.92 0.37
CA THR A 123 2.65 -1.19 0.66
C THR A 123 3.85 -2.10 0.40
N TYR A 124 4.29 -2.85 1.41
CA TYR A 124 5.48 -3.69 1.37
C TYR A 124 5.42 -4.80 0.31
N GLY A 125 4.28 -5.47 0.18
CA GLY A 125 4.10 -6.54 -0.80
C GLY A 125 4.34 -6.05 -2.24
N TYR A 126 3.80 -4.88 -2.59
CA TYR A 126 3.89 -4.33 -3.94
C TYR A 126 5.32 -4.01 -4.38
N LEU A 127 6.24 -3.73 -3.45
CA LEU A 127 7.68 -3.61 -3.77
C LEU A 127 8.23 -4.90 -4.38
N PHE A 128 7.61 -6.04 -4.10
CA PHE A 128 8.04 -7.37 -4.56
C PHE A 128 7.21 -7.91 -5.72
N SER A 129 6.30 -7.13 -6.29
CA SER A 129 5.46 -7.60 -7.40
C SER A 129 6.20 -7.60 -8.74
N LEU A 130 6.57 -8.79 -9.23
CA LEU A 130 7.16 -8.98 -10.56
C LEU A 130 6.11 -9.04 -11.68
N LEU A 131 4.83 -8.99 -11.33
CA LEU A 131 3.74 -9.04 -12.30
C LEU A 131 3.68 -7.75 -13.11
N GLN A 132 3.95 -7.86 -14.40
CA GLN A 132 3.77 -6.76 -15.33
C GLN A 132 2.30 -6.66 -15.77
N THR A 133 1.74 -5.46 -15.69
CA THR A 133 0.39 -5.18 -16.19
C THR A 133 0.44 -4.18 -17.35
N LYS A 134 -0.68 -3.98 -18.05
CA LYS A 134 -0.81 -2.90 -19.05
C LYS A 134 -0.62 -1.48 -18.48
N PHE A 135 -0.63 -1.35 -17.15
CA PHE A 135 -0.42 -0.09 -16.43
C PHE A 135 0.98 -0.02 -15.79
N GLY A 136 1.89 -0.94 -16.16
CA GLY A 136 3.21 -1.08 -15.55
C GLY A 136 3.21 -1.99 -14.32
N PHE A 137 4.32 -1.97 -13.57
CA PHE A 137 4.49 -2.76 -12.35
C PHE A 137 3.75 -2.13 -11.16
N LYS A 138 3.25 -2.95 -10.24
CA LYS A 138 2.61 -2.45 -9.01
C LYS A 138 3.58 -1.66 -8.13
N ARG A 139 4.87 -2.04 -8.09
CA ARG A 139 5.95 -1.35 -7.34
C ARG A 139 6.10 0.13 -7.73
N ALA A 140 5.80 0.47 -8.99
CA ALA A 140 5.93 1.83 -9.53
C ALA A 140 5.11 2.86 -8.73
N ARG A 141 4.08 2.41 -8.02
CA ARG A 141 3.26 3.25 -7.12
C ARG A 141 4.05 3.90 -5.98
N TRP A 142 5.16 3.27 -5.56
CA TRP A 142 5.95 3.71 -4.40
C TRP A 142 7.37 4.12 -4.75
N VAL A 143 7.94 3.54 -5.81
CA VAL A 143 9.34 3.83 -6.19
C VAL A 143 9.48 5.07 -7.07
N ARG A 144 8.40 5.51 -7.72
CA ARG A 144 8.36 6.76 -8.48
C ARG A 144 7.91 7.90 -7.59
N PRO A 145 8.46 9.12 -7.78
CA PRO A 145 8.15 10.28 -6.94
C PRO A 145 6.79 10.92 -7.27
N ASP A 146 5.89 10.23 -7.97
CA ASP A 146 4.66 10.83 -8.51
C ASP A 146 3.73 11.37 -7.42
N ILE A 147 3.66 10.67 -6.28
CA ILE A 147 2.85 11.10 -5.13
C ILE A 147 3.47 12.36 -4.51
N GLU A 148 4.78 12.34 -4.27
CA GLU A 148 5.48 13.44 -3.63
C GLU A 148 5.49 14.69 -4.50
N ASP A 149 5.88 14.56 -5.76
CA ASP A 149 5.90 15.67 -6.73
C ASP A 149 4.47 16.20 -6.95
N GLY A 150 3.49 15.31 -7.10
CA GLY A 150 2.09 15.67 -7.29
C GLY A 150 1.48 16.41 -6.10
N LEU A 151 1.77 16.00 -4.86
CA LEU A 151 1.20 16.61 -3.65
C LEU A 151 2.06 17.76 -3.08
N GLY A 152 3.27 17.95 -3.60
CA GLY A 152 4.26 18.90 -3.08
C GLY A 152 4.84 18.45 -1.74
N LEU A 153 5.12 17.14 -1.59
CA LEU A 153 5.85 16.57 -0.46
C LEU A 153 7.35 16.44 -0.82
N PRO A 154 8.25 16.38 0.17
CA PRO A 154 9.64 15.98 -0.08
C PRO A 154 9.70 14.58 -0.67
N ARG A 155 10.46 14.39 -1.75
CA ARG A 155 10.66 13.09 -2.41
C ARG A 155 11.15 12.03 -1.42
N GLY A 156 10.58 10.82 -1.51
CA GLY A 156 10.87 9.72 -0.62
C GLY A 156 10.01 9.68 0.64
N SER A 157 9.24 10.73 0.95
CA SER A 157 8.33 10.72 2.10
C SER A 157 7.18 9.70 1.98
N ALA A 158 6.77 9.36 0.76
CA ALA A 158 5.80 8.30 0.47
C ALA A 158 6.46 7.08 -0.20
N GLY A 159 7.80 7.06 -0.27
CA GLY A 159 8.59 6.01 -0.90
C GLY A 159 9.02 4.90 0.06
N PRO A 160 9.74 3.88 -0.46
CA PRO A 160 10.11 2.68 0.30
C PRO A 160 11.28 2.87 1.28
N ALA A 161 11.98 4.00 1.20
CA ALA A 161 13.09 4.35 2.08
C ALA A 161 12.94 5.79 2.59
N PRO A 162 11.88 6.09 3.37
CA PRO A 162 11.65 7.44 3.85
C PRO A 162 12.71 7.83 4.89
N ALA A 163 13.06 9.12 4.94
CA ALA A 163 13.98 9.64 5.94
C ALA A 163 13.39 9.61 7.37
N GLU A 164 12.06 9.70 7.47
CA GLU A 164 11.29 9.64 8.72
C GLU A 164 10.05 8.76 8.56
N GLY A 165 9.63 8.10 9.64
CA GLY A 165 8.50 7.16 9.61
C GLY A 165 8.82 5.89 8.81
N THR A 166 7.78 5.21 8.36
CA THR A 166 7.85 3.99 7.54
C THR A 166 6.96 4.15 6.30
N LEU A 167 7.15 3.32 5.28
CA LEU A 167 6.27 3.30 4.12
C LEU A 167 4.82 3.08 4.55
N LEU A 168 4.54 2.07 5.38
CA LEU A 168 3.17 1.80 5.83
C LEU A 168 2.59 2.95 6.66
N ALA A 169 3.33 3.50 7.63
CA ALA A 169 2.84 4.59 8.47
C ALA A 169 2.57 5.86 7.64
N ASN A 170 3.52 6.24 6.77
CA ASN A 170 3.39 7.43 5.94
C ASN A 170 2.22 7.30 4.95
N ILE A 171 2.09 6.17 4.25
CA ILE A 171 0.94 5.94 3.36
C ILE A 171 -0.37 5.88 4.14
N THR A 172 -0.38 5.29 5.34
CA THR A 172 -1.58 5.26 6.20
C THR A 172 -2.02 6.67 6.60
N CYS A 173 -1.10 7.53 7.04
CA CYS A 173 -1.42 8.92 7.37
C CYS A 173 -1.86 9.73 6.15
N LEU A 174 -1.18 9.56 5.02
CA LEU A 174 -1.49 10.26 3.78
C LEU A 174 -2.89 9.88 3.28
N ALA A 175 -3.13 8.58 3.08
CA ALA A 175 -4.40 8.07 2.58
C ALA A 175 -5.53 8.25 3.60
N GLY A 176 -5.25 8.03 4.89
CA GLY A 176 -6.21 8.23 5.98
C GLY A 176 -6.63 9.68 6.12
N GLY A 177 -5.68 10.63 6.04
CA GLY A 177 -5.96 12.07 6.07
C GLY A 177 -6.85 12.54 4.93
N ILE A 178 -6.83 11.82 3.80
CA ILE A 178 -7.72 12.04 2.66
C ILE A 178 -9.07 11.35 2.90
N ALA A 179 -9.08 10.07 3.24
CA ALA A 179 -10.29 9.25 3.12
C ALA A 179 -11.12 9.07 4.42
N LEU A 180 -10.52 9.28 5.59
CA LEU A 180 -11.10 8.82 6.86
C LEU A 180 -11.50 9.95 7.82
N LYS A 181 -11.14 11.21 7.54
CA LYS A 181 -11.44 12.35 8.44
C LYS A 181 -12.93 12.57 8.69
N ASP A 182 -13.78 12.22 7.72
CA ASP A 182 -15.24 12.36 7.81
C ASP A 182 -15.94 11.21 8.54
N ASP A 183 -15.20 10.19 8.95
CA ASP A 183 -15.69 9.06 9.74
C ASP A 183 -15.14 9.16 11.18
N PRO A 184 -15.97 9.46 12.20
CA PRO A 184 -15.49 9.73 13.55
C PRO A 184 -14.67 8.60 14.16
N ALA A 185 -15.08 7.34 13.95
CA ALA A 185 -14.40 6.18 14.50
C ALA A 185 -13.07 5.91 13.80
N ALA A 186 -13.02 6.03 12.47
CA ALA A 186 -11.79 5.90 11.71
C ALA A 186 -10.82 7.07 11.98
N SER A 187 -11.33 8.29 12.11
CA SER A 187 -10.57 9.50 12.43
C SER A 187 -9.91 9.41 13.82
N ALA A 188 -10.63 8.90 14.82
CA ALA A 188 -10.06 8.66 16.16
C ALA A 188 -8.89 7.66 16.13
N LEU A 189 -8.97 6.61 15.30
CA LEU A 189 -7.87 5.67 15.10
C LEU A 189 -6.71 6.28 14.31
N LEU A 190 -7.01 7.11 13.30
CA LEU A 190 -6.01 7.84 12.54
C LEU A 190 -5.23 8.82 13.43
N ALA A 191 -5.87 9.46 14.41
CA ALA A 191 -5.17 10.33 15.36
C ALA A 191 -4.06 9.59 16.14
N ARG A 192 -4.25 8.29 16.41
CA ARG A 192 -3.24 7.44 17.07
C ARG A 192 -2.07 7.08 16.15
N MET A 193 -2.21 7.25 14.83
CA MET A 193 -1.13 7.03 13.86
C MET A 193 -0.18 8.22 13.74
N VAL A 194 -0.66 9.43 14.05
CA VAL A 194 0.09 10.69 13.84
C VAL A 194 1.54 10.66 14.38
N PRO A 195 1.85 10.07 15.56
CA PRO A 195 3.22 10.00 16.06
C PRO A 195 4.18 9.13 15.23
N TYR A 196 3.66 8.20 14.43
CA TYR A 196 4.45 7.27 13.60
C TYR A 196 4.76 7.83 12.21
N CYS A 197 4.11 8.92 11.84
CA CYS A 197 4.18 9.50 10.51
C CYS A 197 5.29 10.56 10.43
N SER A 198 5.94 10.64 9.27
CA SER A 198 6.94 11.67 8.99
C SER A 198 6.38 13.07 9.17
N GLY A 199 7.24 14.02 9.54
CA GLY A 199 6.86 15.43 9.67
C GLY A 199 6.11 15.99 8.44
N PRO A 200 6.63 15.81 7.21
CA PRO A 200 5.98 16.29 6.00
C PRO A 200 4.61 15.67 5.74
N VAL A 201 4.45 14.36 5.95
CA VAL A 201 3.17 13.67 5.75
C VAL A 201 2.15 14.09 6.81
N ARG A 202 2.56 14.22 8.07
CA ARG A 202 1.70 14.75 9.14
C ARG A 202 1.21 16.16 8.83
N ALA A 203 2.11 17.04 8.36
CA ALA A 203 1.78 18.39 7.97
C ALA A 203 0.78 18.41 6.80
N PHE A 204 0.97 17.54 5.80
CA PHE A 204 0.00 17.39 4.71
C PHE A 204 -1.36 16.89 5.21
N ALA A 205 -1.38 15.82 6.01
CA ALA A 205 -2.60 15.22 6.52
C ALA A 205 -3.40 16.18 7.42
N ALA A 206 -2.76 17.15 8.08
CA ALA A 206 -3.43 18.17 8.87
C ALA A 206 -4.10 19.27 8.04
N ARG A 207 -3.70 19.46 6.77
CA ARG A 207 -4.22 20.54 5.93
C ARG A 207 -5.64 20.24 5.44
N PRO A 208 -6.45 21.29 5.21
CA PRO A 208 -7.67 21.15 4.46
C PRO A 208 -7.41 20.71 3.02
N LEU A 209 -8.21 19.77 2.52
CA LEU A 209 -8.11 19.25 1.17
C LEU A 209 -9.50 19.14 0.55
N LYS A 210 -9.67 19.83 -0.58
CA LYS A 210 -10.79 19.62 -1.48
C LYS A 210 -10.56 18.37 -2.31
N ARG A 211 -11.51 17.44 -2.28
CA ARG A 211 -11.46 16.18 -3.05
C ARG A 211 -12.82 15.81 -3.61
N GLY A 212 -12.83 15.10 -4.73
CA GLY A 212 -14.04 14.43 -5.21
C GLY A 212 -14.15 13.05 -4.59
N ARG A 213 -15.33 12.67 -4.10
CA ARG A 213 -15.60 11.32 -3.59
C ARG A 213 -16.73 10.67 -4.37
N LEU A 214 -16.44 9.53 -4.97
CA LEU A 214 -17.44 8.60 -5.46
C LEU A 214 -17.77 7.60 -4.34
N THR A 215 -19.05 7.49 -3.98
CA THR A 215 -19.55 6.47 -3.06
C THR A 215 -20.42 5.47 -3.80
N GLU A 216 -20.19 4.18 -3.58
CA GLU A 216 -21.00 3.08 -4.10
C GLU A 216 -21.58 2.30 -2.90
N GLU A 217 -22.87 2.41 -2.63
CA GLU A 217 -23.54 1.83 -1.46
C GLU A 217 -24.38 0.62 -1.83
N VAL A 218 -24.29 -0.43 -1.01
CA VAL A 218 -25.08 -1.66 -1.13
C VAL A 218 -25.53 -2.17 0.24
N LEU A 219 -26.76 -2.70 0.30
CA LEU A 219 -27.24 -3.50 1.42
C LEU A 219 -27.05 -4.98 1.09
N LEU A 220 -26.24 -5.66 1.90
CA LEU A 220 -26.03 -7.11 1.80
C LEU A 220 -27.16 -7.86 2.54
N PRO A 221 -27.32 -9.18 2.29
CA PRO A 221 -28.21 -10.01 3.08
C PRO A 221 -27.97 -9.84 4.58
N GLY A 222 -29.06 -9.77 5.36
CA GLY A 222 -28.99 -9.49 6.80
C GLY A 222 -28.89 -8.01 7.18
N GLY A 223 -29.01 -7.09 6.21
CA GLY A 223 -29.08 -5.64 6.49
C GLY A 223 -27.72 -4.96 6.70
N ARG A 224 -26.60 -5.68 6.53
CA ARG A 224 -25.26 -5.10 6.57
C ARG A 224 -25.08 -4.12 5.42
N LYS A 225 -24.77 -2.87 5.77
CA LYS A 225 -24.48 -1.81 4.80
C LYS A 225 -22.99 -1.76 4.53
N VAL A 226 -22.63 -1.80 3.24
CA VAL A 226 -21.27 -1.58 2.76
C VAL A 226 -21.26 -0.37 1.84
N VAL A 227 -20.33 0.55 2.06
CA VAL A 227 -20.10 1.72 1.20
C VAL A 227 -18.66 1.70 0.71
N LEU A 228 -18.48 1.48 -0.58
CA LEU A 228 -17.19 1.61 -1.26
C LEU A 228 -16.95 3.09 -1.54
N ARG A 229 -15.77 3.60 -1.18
CA ARG A 229 -15.44 5.02 -1.29
C ARG A 229 -14.17 5.16 -2.15
N THR A 230 -14.27 5.96 -3.21
CA THR A 230 -13.12 6.34 -4.03
C THR A 230 -12.93 7.85 -3.94
N ASP A 231 -11.90 8.28 -3.22
CA ASP A 231 -11.49 9.67 -3.11
C ASP A 231 -10.47 10.02 -4.20
N PHE A 232 -10.65 11.16 -4.83
CA PHE A 232 -9.73 11.75 -5.81
C PHE A 232 -9.18 13.06 -5.25
N ALA A 233 -7.99 13.00 -4.69
CA ALA A 233 -7.24 14.14 -4.18
C ALA A 233 -6.43 14.76 -5.34
N PRO A 234 -6.70 16.02 -5.74
CA PRO A 234 -5.99 16.64 -6.86
C PRO A 234 -4.52 16.86 -6.51
N PHE A 235 -3.66 16.59 -7.48
CA PHE A 235 -2.27 17.04 -7.45
C PHE A 235 -2.18 18.54 -7.68
N ARG A 236 -1.15 19.17 -7.12
CA ARG A 236 -0.80 20.58 -7.37
C ARG A 236 -0.22 20.77 -8.77
N ALA A 237 0.46 19.75 -9.27
CA ALA A 237 1.03 19.71 -10.61
C ALA A 237 0.91 18.28 -11.16
N VAL A 238 0.82 18.16 -12.48
CA VAL A 238 0.85 16.85 -13.15
C VAL A 238 2.20 16.19 -12.85
N SER A 239 2.20 14.93 -12.40
CA SER A 239 3.43 14.15 -12.19
C SER A 239 3.26 12.74 -12.74
N GLY A 240 4.23 12.29 -13.56
CA GLY A 240 4.18 10.97 -14.21
C GLY A 240 2.95 10.77 -15.10
N GLY A 241 2.35 11.86 -15.62
CA GLY A 241 1.08 11.84 -16.35
C GLY A 241 -0.17 11.73 -15.46
N ASN A 242 0.00 11.70 -14.14
CA ASN A 242 -1.08 11.64 -13.16
C ASN A 242 -1.49 13.04 -12.70
N THR A 243 -2.77 13.20 -12.38
CA THR A 243 -3.35 14.47 -11.92
C THR A 243 -3.99 14.37 -10.55
N HIS A 244 -4.18 13.16 -10.04
CA HIS A 244 -4.80 12.92 -8.74
C HIS A 244 -4.14 11.74 -8.03
N LEU A 245 -4.20 11.75 -6.70
CA LEU A 245 -4.08 10.54 -5.89
C LEU A 245 -5.47 9.94 -5.70
N LEU A 246 -5.66 8.71 -6.14
CA LEU A 246 -6.82 7.89 -5.79
C LEU A 246 -6.58 7.27 -4.41
N VAL A 247 -7.55 7.36 -3.52
CA VAL A 247 -7.61 6.59 -2.27
C VAL A 247 -8.89 5.78 -2.25
N TYR A 248 -8.77 4.46 -2.11
CA TYR A 248 -9.91 3.56 -2.02
C TYR A 248 -10.07 3.07 -0.57
N SER A 249 -11.27 3.26 -0.03
CA SER A 249 -11.65 2.83 1.30
C SER A 249 -13.04 2.18 1.29
N VAL A 250 -13.36 1.47 2.37
CA VAL A 250 -14.64 0.81 2.55
C VAL A 250 -15.17 1.16 3.92
N TYR A 251 -16.43 1.59 3.99
CA TYR A 251 -17.19 1.59 5.23
C TYR A 251 -18.03 0.34 5.32
N ASP A 252 -18.04 -0.26 6.51
CA ASP A 252 -18.80 -1.45 6.81
C ASP A 252 -19.55 -1.27 8.12
N SER A 253 -20.89 -1.40 8.07
CA SER A 253 -21.73 -1.23 9.25
C SER A 253 -21.43 -2.24 10.37
N VAL A 254 -20.87 -3.41 10.06
CA VAL A 254 -20.46 -4.37 11.09
C VAL A 254 -19.27 -3.85 11.91
N LEU A 255 -18.34 -3.17 11.26
CA LEU A 255 -17.19 -2.56 11.93
C LEU A 255 -17.50 -1.16 12.49
N GLY A 256 -18.59 -0.54 12.02
CA GLY A 256 -19.02 0.79 12.42
C GLY A 256 -18.05 1.91 12.00
N ARG A 257 -17.19 1.65 11.00
CA ARG A 257 -16.14 2.59 10.56
C ARG A 257 -15.67 2.31 9.15
N ALA A 258 -15.02 3.31 8.55
CA ALA A 258 -14.27 3.17 7.32
C ALA A 258 -12.83 2.65 7.53
N TYR A 259 -12.31 1.93 6.53
CA TYR A 259 -10.94 1.43 6.49
C TYR A 259 -10.35 1.53 5.07
N LEU A 260 -9.04 1.73 4.97
CA LEU A 260 -8.28 1.83 3.74
C LEU A 260 -8.13 0.47 3.04
N VAL A 261 -8.00 0.51 1.72
CA VAL A 261 -7.58 -0.66 0.93
C VAL A 261 -6.35 -0.34 0.10
N THR A 262 -6.35 0.76 -0.64
CA THR A 262 -5.22 1.11 -1.51
C THR A 262 -5.18 2.60 -1.82
N ALA A 263 -4.02 3.09 -2.24
CA ALA A 263 -3.84 4.41 -2.82
C ALA A 263 -2.85 4.34 -3.99
N PHE A 264 -3.08 5.12 -5.05
CA PHE A 264 -2.15 5.25 -6.17
C PHE A 264 -2.45 6.46 -7.08
N PRO A 265 -1.44 7.04 -7.75
CA PRO A 265 -1.65 8.10 -8.73
C PRO A 265 -2.52 7.65 -9.91
N VAL A 266 -3.39 8.54 -10.38
CA VAL A 266 -4.22 8.33 -11.59
C VAL A 266 -4.25 9.57 -12.48
N GLY A 267 -4.36 9.36 -13.79
CA GLY A 267 -4.51 10.42 -14.78
C GLY A 267 -5.93 10.98 -14.88
N LYS A 268 -6.07 12.15 -15.50
CA LYS A 268 -7.35 12.88 -15.59
C LYS A 268 -8.47 12.05 -16.22
N GLY A 269 -8.18 11.35 -17.32
CA GLY A 269 -9.20 10.54 -18.02
C GLY A 269 -9.78 9.41 -17.15
N PHE A 270 -9.01 8.88 -16.20
CA PHE A 270 -9.52 7.91 -15.23
C PHE A 270 -10.53 8.55 -14.29
N VAL A 271 -10.22 9.74 -13.78
CA VAL A 271 -11.10 10.51 -12.88
C VAL A 271 -12.39 10.90 -13.59
N ASP A 272 -12.28 11.48 -14.79
CA ASP A 272 -13.45 11.90 -15.59
C ASP A 272 -14.40 10.72 -15.86
N ASN A 273 -13.86 9.54 -16.21
CA ASN A 273 -14.65 8.34 -16.44
C ASN A 273 -15.30 7.80 -15.14
N ALA A 274 -14.56 7.81 -14.03
CA ALA A 274 -15.08 7.33 -12.75
C ALA A 274 -16.24 8.22 -12.23
N LEU A 275 -16.19 9.51 -12.52
CA LEU A 275 -17.14 10.54 -12.07
C LEU A 275 -18.23 10.87 -13.11
N ALA A 276 -18.28 10.17 -14.24
CA ALA A 276 -19.23 10.45 -15.31
C ALA A 276 -20.69 10.37 -14.82
N PRO A 277 -21.56 11.37 -15.11
CA PRO A 277 -22.94 11.41 -14.63
C PRO A 277 -23.77 10.18 -14.99
N SER A 278 -23.52 9.57 -16.17
CA SER A 278 -24.18 8.33 -16.61
C SER A 278 -23.95 7.14 -15.69
N GLY A 279 -22.87 7.18 -14.90
CA GLY A 279 -22.52 6.18 -13.90
C GLY A 279 -23.22 6.34 -12.55
N LEU A 280 -23.92 7.45 -12.29
CA LEU A 280 -24.49 7.80 -10.98
C LEU A 280 -25.98 7.43 -10.87
N GLY A 281 -26.50 7.43 -9.64
CA GLY A 281 -27.90 7.14 -9.31
C GLY A 281 -28.15 5.74 -8.74
N ALA A 282 -29.43 5.40 -8.59
CA ALA A 282 -29.88 4.11 -8.04
C ALA A 282 -29.80 2.97 -9.07
N GLY A 283 -29.81 1.73 -8.57
CA GLY A 283 -29.83 0.51 -9.39
C GLY A 283 -28.53 0.23 -10.16
N LYS A 284 -27.45 0.95 -9.84
CA LYS A 284 -26.15 0.80 -10.50
C LYS A 284 -25.40 -0.41 -9.97
N PRO A 285 -24.58 -1.09 -10.79
CA PRO A 285 -23.76 -2.19 -10.31
C PRO A 285 -22.76 -1.69 -9.27
N VAL A 286 -22.66 -2.41 -8.14
CA VAL A 286 -21.68 -2.15 -7.08
C VAL A 286 -20.82 -3.40 -6.92
N GLN A 287 -19.51 -3.22 -7.02
CA GLN A 287 -18.54 -4.30 -6.86
C GLN A 287 -17.23 -3.73 -6.32
N THR A 288 -16.49 -4.55 -5.59
CA THR A 288 -15.16 -4.19 -5.12
C THR A 288 -14.20 -3.98 -6.29
N ARG A 289 -13.23 -3.09 -6.09
CA ARG A 289 -12.22 -2.70 -7.08
C ARG A 289 -10.83 -2.71 -6.45
N TYR A 290 -9.82 -2.63 -7.31
CA TYR A 290 -8.43 -2.42 -6.91
C TYR A 290 -7.92 -3.45 -5.89
N ASN A 291 -8.27 -4.71 -6.12
CA ASN A 291 -7.94 -5.85 -5.27
C ASN A 291 -8.63 -5.86 -3.89
N ALA A 292 -9.59 -4.98 -3.60
CA ALA A 292 -10.30 -5.02 -2.33
C ALA A 292 -11.06 -6.33 -2.12
N HIS A 293 -10.96 -6.86 -0.89
CA HIS A 293 -11.82 -7.94 -0.42
C HIS A 293 -12.78 -7.42 0.66
N VAL A 294 -14.06 -7.70 0.46
CA VAL A 294 -15.14 -7.47 1.42
C VAL A 294 -15.99 -8.73 1.44
N GLU A 295 -16.01 -9.40 2.60
CA GLU A 295 -16.78 -10.62 2.80
C GLU A 295 -18.26 -10.43 2.45
N GLY A 296 -18.84 -11.37 1.70
CA GLY A 296 -20.25 -11.31 1.26
C GLY A 296 -20.54 -10.37 0.09
N LEU A 297 -19.58 -9.53 -0.32
CA LEU A 297 -19.70 -8.67 -1.50
C LEU A 297 -18.77 -9.12 -2.63
N THR A 298 -17.51 -9.40 -2.30
CA THR A 298 -16.49 -9.72 -3.32
C THR A 298 -16.71 -11.13 -3.88
N GLY A 299 -16.87 -11.24 -5.20
CA GLY A 299 -17.12 -12.52 -5.87
C GLY A 299 -18.53 -13.09 -5.67
N ALA A 300 -19.41 -12.44 -4.90
CA ALA A 300 -20.74 -12.94 -4.57
C ALA A 300 -21.82 -12.60 -5.61
N GLY A 301 -21.43 -12.05 -6.77
CA GLY A 301 -22.32 -11.75 -7.90
C GLY A 301 -22.52 -10.26 -8.16
N LYS A 302 -23.51 -9.92 -9.00
CA LYS A 302 -23.78 -8.55 -9.43
C LYS A 302 -24.76 -7.87 -8.46
N PHE A 303 -24.24 -7.18 -7.46
CA PHE A 303 -25.07 -6.34 -6.60
C PHE A 303 -25.49 -5.07 -7.33
N LYS A 304 -26.73 -4.64 -7.08
CA LYS A 304 -27.22 -3.32 -7.46
C LYS A 304 -27.35 -2.46 -6.21
N GLY A 305 -26.92 -1.21 -6.34
CA GLY A 305 -26.91 -0.25 -5.24
C GLY A 305 -27.05 1.17 -5.76
N SER A 306 -26.62 2.14 -4.96
CA SER A 306 -26.59 3.55 -5.35
C SER A 306 -25.16 4.01 -5.57
N ARG A 307 -24.96 4.89 -6.55
CA ARG A 307 -23.69 5.57 -6.80
C ARG A 307 -23.90 7.08 -6.71
N ALA A 308 -23.12 7.76 -5.88
CA ALA A 308 -23.22 9.19 -5.66
C ALA A 308 -21.84 9.85 -5.70
N LEU A 309 -21.83 11.12 -6.10
CA LEU A 309 -20.64 11.97 -6.11
C LEU A 309 -20.83 13.10 -5.11
N ALA A 310 -19.82 13.33 -4.27
CA ALA A 310 -19.75 14.47 -3.39
C ALA A 310 -18.40 15.18 -3.56
N VAL A 311 -18.40 16.50 -3.39
CA VAL A 311 -17.18 17.28 -3.19
C VAL A 311 -17.02 17.44 -1.70
N ILE A 312 -15.89 16.99 -1.16
CA ILE A 312 -15.59 17.06 0.27
C ILE A 312 -14.49 18.09 0.48
N GLU A 313 -14.72 19.03 1.39
CA GLU A 313 -13.77 20.03 1.85
C GLU A 313 -13.62 19.87 3.37
N GLN A 314 -12.44 19.43 3.82
CA GLN A 314 -12.10 19.16 5.22
C GLN A 314 -10.64 19.43 5.46
#